data_AF-A0A2N2VTU0-F1
#
_entry.id   AF-A0A2N2VTU0-F1
#
_cell.length_a   1.000
_cell.length_b   1.000
_cell.length_c   1.000
_cell.angle_alpha   90.00
_cell.angle_beta   90.00
_cell.angle_gamma   90.00
#
_symmetry.space_group_name_H-M   'P 1'
#
loop_
_entity.id
_entity.type
_entity.pdbx_description
1 polymer ?
#
loop_
_entity_poly.entity_id
_entity_poly.type
_entity_poly.pdbx_seq_one_letter_code
_entity_poly.pdbx_strand_id
1 'polypeptide(L)'
;MKNTGNSIRFLLNDSLTEIDFTQNPGLKPTTTVLNYLRSMPFYKGVKEGCAEGDCGACTVVIAEKSGDRLVYKSIDSCLVFLPMLHGKQLLTVEHLADGEALHPVQKAMVDQNGSQCGYCTPGIVMSLFGLSKNHRDPSMEVVKDALTGNLCRCTGYRPIIDAAHVCCKGEDHDKFSENKAEVIGKLDELCRDKTPLSIISHQQRYLKPLTLTDALAFRKEFPSAVIVSGATDVALRQTKKKEFLPEMLDISDIAELKYFKEDNHTYSIGSGLHIEDLRLHADGKLPAMKHMLDIFGSLQIRNLATIGGNIGSASPIGDTLPLLIAYKASIKLQSH
;
A
#
# COMPACT_ATOMS: atom_id res chain seq x y z
N MET A 1 20.88 -17.47 -16.55
CA MET A 1 19.77 -16.86 -15.79
C MET A 1 18.56 -17.76 -15.94
N LYS A 2 18.06 -18.35 -14.84
CA LYS A 2 16.80 -19.12 -14.89
C LYS A 2 15.69 -18.13 -15.30
N ASN A 3 14.82 -18.54 -16.22
CA ASN A 3 13.73 -17.73 -16.73
C ASN A 3 12.70 -17.51 -15.61
N THR A 4 12.91 -16.48 -14.80
CA THR A 4 12.01 -16.07 -13.72
C THR A 4 10.89 -15.26 -14.36
N GLY A 5 9.66 -15.79 -14.35
CA GLY A 5 8.59 -15.42 -15.28
C GLY A 5 8.38 -13.92 -15.51
N ASN A 6 8.09 -13.55 -16.76
CA ASN A 6 7.71 -12.18 -17.16
C ASN A 6 6.25 -11.87 -16.81
N SER A 7 5.73 -12.46 -15.73
CA SER A 7 4.35 -12.36 -15.29
C SER A 7 4.23 -12.14 -13.79
N ILE A 8 3.15 -11.49 -13.38
CA ILE A 8 2.73 -11.42 -11.98
C ILE A 8 1.40 -12.13 -11.78
N ARG A 9 1.24 -12.71 -10.59
CA ARG A 9 0.00 -13.38 -10.17
C ARG A 9 -0.45 -12.80 -8.83
N PHE A 10 -1.72 -12.44 -8.74
CA PHE A 10 -2.33 -11.84 -7.57
C PHE A 10 -3.84 -12.13 -7.57
N LEU A 11 -4.52 -11.88 -6.46
CA LEU A 11 -5.99 -11.92 -6.44
C LEU A 11 -6.51 -10.51 -6.75
N LEU A 12 -7.24 -10.35 -7.84
CA LEU A 12 -8.07 -9.16 -8.05
C LEU A 12 -9.45 -9.49 -7.53
N ASN A 13 -9.85 -8.85 -6.43
CA ASN A 13 -11.00 -9.27 -5.66
C ASN A 13 -10.81 -10.74 -5.22
N ASP A 14 -11.71 -11.65 -5.57
CA ASP A 14 -11.57 -13.08 -5.25
C ASP A 14 -11.00 -13.91 -6.41
N SER A 15 -10.76 -13.27 -7.57
CA SER A 15 -10.34 -13.91 -8.81
C SER A 15 -8.83 -13.90 -8.96
N LEU A 16 -8.26 -15.08 -9.21
CA LEU A 16 -6.85 -15.20 -9.60
C LEU A 16 -6.62 -14.46 -10.93
N THR A 17 -5.71 -13.50 -10.90
CA THR A 17 -5.33 -12.67 -12.05
C THR A 17 -3.86 -12.87 -12.34
N GLU A 18 -3.54 -13.16 -13.60
CA GLU A 18 -2.18 -13.20 -14.11
C GLU A 18 -1.99 -12.09 -15.16
N ILE A 19 -0.93 -11.31 -15.03
CA ILE A 19 -0.50 -10.35 -16.04
C ILE A 19 0.83 -10.85 -16.59
N ASP A 20 0.80 -11.41 -17.80
CA ASP A 20 1.99 -11.67 -18.59
C ASP A 20 2.35 -10.43 -19.41
N PHE A 21 3.51 -9.82 -19.11
CA PHE A 21 3.98 -8.60 -19.77
C PHE A 21 4.47 -8.84 -21.20
N THR A 22 4.68 -10.09 -21.63
CA THR A 22 4.91 -10.45 -23.05
C THR A 22 3.63 -10.41 -23.87
N GLN A 23 2.51 -10.83 -23.29
CA GLN A 23 1.20 -10.88 -23.95
C GLN A 23 0.43 -9.56 -23.85
N ASN A 24 0.86 -8.67 -22.95
CA ASN A 24 0.25 -7.37 -22.73
C ASN A 24 1.23 -6.23 -23.05
N PRO A 25 1.56 -6.01 -24.34
CA PRO A 25 2.52 -4.98 -24.74
C PRO A 25 1.96 -3.55 -24.56
N GLY A 26 0.80 -3.34 -23.94
CA GLY A 26 0.38 -2.02 -23.45
C GLY A 26 0.83 -1.74 -22.00
N LEU A 27 1.20 -2.79 -21.26
CA LEU A 27 1.52 -2.71 -19.84
C LEU A 27 3.03 -2.66 -19.64
N LYS A 28 3.45 -1.71 -18.82
CA LYS A 28 4.83 -1.49 -18.40
C LYS A 28 4.96 -1.90 -16.94
N PRO A 29 6.14 -2.31 -16.46
CA PRO A 29 6.36 -2.53 -15.03
C PRO A 29 5.96 -1.31 -14.19
N THR A 30 6.18 -0.10 -14.72
CA THR A 30 5.76 1.14 -14.06
C THR A 30 4.30 1.53 -14.32
N THR A 31 3.49 0.71 -14.98
CA THR A 31 2.04 0.97 -15.04
C THR A 31 1.49 0.97 -13.62
N THR A 32 0.83 2.05 -13.21
CA THR A 32 0.22 2.15 -11.88
C THR A 32 -1.04 1.31 -11.80
N VAL A 33 -1.38 0.84 -10.60
CA VAL A 33 -2.61 0.09 -10.34
C VAL A 33 -3.84 0.91 -10.75
N LEU A 34 -3.82 2.22 -10.50
CA LEU A 34 -4.87 3.14 -10.95
C LEU A 34 -5.10 3.06 -12.46
N ASN A 35 -4.02 3.16 -13.25
CA ASN A 35 -4.10 3.14 -14.71
C ASN A 35 -4.53 1.77 -15.23
N TYR A 36 -4.03 0.70 -14.62
CA TYR A 36 -4.43 -0.67 -14.96
C TYR A 36 -5.93 -0.88 -14.73
N LEU A 37 -6.43 -0.63 -13.52
CA LEU A 37 -7.85 -0.81 -13.19
C LEU A 37 -8.72 0.04 -14.12
N ARG A 38 -8.39 1.31 -14.30
CA ARG A 38 -9.17 2.21 -15.17
C ARG A 38 -9.13 1.82 -16.65
N SER A 39 -8.13 1.06 -17.11
CA SER A 39 -8.09 0.53 -18.48
C SER A 39 -9.04 -0.64 -18.70
N MET A 40 -9.37 -1.39 -17.64
CA MET A 40 -10.25 -2.55 -17.73
C MET A 40 -11.72 -2.12 -17.94
N PRO A 41 -12.53 -2.93 -18.63
CA PRO A 41 -13.98 -2.73 -18.65
C PRO A 41 -14.52 -2.94 -17.23
N PHE A 42 -15.50 -2.12 -16.82
CA PHE A 42 -16.20 -2.17 -15.52
C PHE A 42 -15.46 -1.65 -14.27
N TYR A 43 -14.13 -1.59 -14.26
CA TYR A 43 -13.37 -1.03 -13.11
C TYR A 43 -13.25 0.50 -13.18
N LYS A 44 -14.37 1.19 -12.96
CA LYS A 44 -14.46 2.66 -13.05
C LYS A 44 -14.70 3.33 -11.71
N GLY A 45 -14.87 2.58 -10.63
CA GLY A 45 -15.07 3.08 -9.27
C GLY A 45 -13.84 3.85 -8.78
N VAL A 46 -12.64 3.32 -8.98
CA VAL A 46 -11.40 4.02 -8.65
C VAL A 46 -11.20 5.27 -9.51
N LYS A 47 -10.89 6.41 -8.88
CA LYS A 47 -10.81 7.72 -9.55
C LYS A 47 -9.40 8.29 -9.52
N GLU A 48 -9.05 9.01 -10.57
CA GLU A 48 -7.84 9.83 -10.61
C GLU A 48 -8.20 11.26 -10.18
N GLY A 49 -7.85 11.64 -8.95
CA GLY A 49 -8.04 13.02 -8.46
C GLY A 49 -6.78 13.88 -8.62
N CYS A 50 -5.68 13.48 -7.96
CA CYS A 50 -4.41 14.22 -7.95
C CYS A 50 -3.24 13.46 -8.61
N ALA A 51 -3.24 12.13 -8.60
CA ALA A 51 -2.13 11.27 -9.02
C ALA A 51 -0.79 11.46 -8.25
N GLU A 52 -0.86 11.88 -6.98
CA GLU A 52 0.31 12.00 -6.08
C GLU A 52 0.10 11.47 -4.66
N GLY A 53 -1.03 10.83 -4.37
CA GLY A 53 -1.32 10.27 -3.03
C GLY A 53 -1.92 11.26 -2.03
N ASP A 54 -2.25 12.48 -2.44
CA ASP A 54 -2.79 13.49 -1.53
C ASP A 54 -4.31 13.38 -1.32
N CYS A 55 -5.06 13.04 -2.37
CA CYS A 55 -6.52 13.19 -2.35
C CYS A 55 -7.31 11.94 -1.92
N GLY A 56 -6.70 10.75 -1.99
CA GLY A 56 -7.36 9.48 -1.66
C GLY A 56 -8.54 9.07 -2.56
N ALA A 57 -8.84 9.80 -3.64
CA ALA A 57 -9.90 9.39 -4.58
C ALA A 57 -9.60 8.05 -5.27
N CYS A 58 -8.33 7.67 -5.30
CA CYS A 58 -7.83 6.42 -5.87
C CYS A 58 -7.62 5.31 -4.82
N THR A 59 -8.11 5.48 -3.58
CA THR A 59 -7.88 4.49 -2.53
C THR A 59 -8.50 3.14 -2.91
N VAL A 60 -7.69 2.10 -2.76
CA VAL A 60 -8.05 0.68 -2.84
C VAL A 60 -7.48 -0.02 -1.60
N VAL A 61 -7.81 -1.29 -1.38
CA VAL A 61 -7.25 -2.05 -0.26
C VAL A 61 -6.40 -3.20 -0.77
N ILE A 62 -5.20 -3.33 -0.23
CA ILE A 62 -4.38 -4.52 -0.38
C ILE A 62 -4.54 -5.36 0.88
N ALA A 63 -4.97 -6.61 0.72
CA ALA A 63 -4.96 -7.59 1.79
C ALA A 63 -3.70 -8.47 1.68
N GLU A 64 -2.97 -8.56 2.79
CA GLU A 64 -1.75 -9.36 2.91
C GLU A 64 -1.87 -10.31 4.11
N LYS A 65 -1.19 -11.46 4.01
CA LYS A 65 -1.09 -12.39 5.12
C LYS A 65 -0.08 -11.89 6.16
N SER A 66 -0.47 -11.90 7.44
CA SER A 66 0.40 -11.74 8.60
C SER A 66 0.08 -12.83 9.62
N GLY A 67 0.95 -13.84 9.70
CA GLY A 67 0.62 -15.11 10.38
C GLY A 67 -0.65 -15.73 9.78
N ASP A 68 -1.59 -16.15 10.61
CA ASP A 68 -2.89 -16.72 10.17
C ASP A 68 -3.99 -15.67 10.00
N ARG A 69 -3.61 -14.40 9.85
CA ARG A 69 -4.54 -13.27 9.71
C ARG A 69 -4.32 -12.55 8.38
N LEU A 70 -5.39 -11.94 7.88
CA LEU A 70 -5.30 -10.96 6.80
C LEU A 70 -5.22 -9.58 7.43
N VAL A 71 -4.31 -8.77 6.94
CA VAL A 71 -4.18 -7.34 7.25
C VAL A 71 -4.63 -6.57 6.03
N TYR A 72 -5.57 -5.65 6.22
CA TYR A 72 -6.17 -4.87 5.14
C TYR A 72 -5.58 -3.47 5.15
N LYS A 73 -4.75 -3.15 4.17
CA LYS A 73 -4.08 -1.84 4.07
C LYS A 73 -4.76 -0.99 3.00
N SER A 74 -5.35 0.13 3.40
CA SER A 74 -5.77 1.16 2.46
C SER A 74 -4.52 1.79 1.84
N ILE A 75 -4.50 1.94 0.52
CA ILE A 75 -3.36 2.49 -0.23
C ILE A 75 -3.83 3.34 -1.40
N ASP A 76 -2.98 4.23 -1.89
CA ASP A 76 -3.24 5.01 -3.10
C ASP A 76 -2.78 4.28 -4.35
N SER A 77 -3.73 3.78 -5.13
CA SER A 77 -3.42 3.00 -6.35
C SER A 77 -2.64 3.78 -7.41
N CYS A 78 -2.60 5.12 -7.34
CA CYS A 78 -1.77 5.94 -8.22
C CYS A 78 -0.27 5.84 -7.92
N LEU A 79 0.12 5.36 -6.74
CA LEU A 79 1.52 5.24 -6.32
C LEU A 79 2.04 3.79 -6.31
N VAL A 80 1.18 2.82 -6.60
CA VAL A 80 1.56 1.39 -6.63
C VAL A 80 1.77 0.95 -8.06
N PHE A 81 2.92 0.35 -8.35
CA PHE A 81 3.23 -0.26 -9.64
C PHE A 81 2.69 -1.69 -9.72
N LEU A 82 2.30 -2.13 -10.92
CA LEU A 82 1.72 -3.46 -11.14
C LEU A 82 2.51 -4.60 -10.48
N PRO A 83 3.85 -4.72 -10.64
CA PRO A 83 4.60 -5.81 -10.04
C PRO A 83 4.52 -5.91 -8.52
N MET A 84 4.20 -4.81 -7.83
CA MET A 84 4.04 -4.78 -6.37
C MET A 84 2.80 -5.56 -5.90
N LEU A 85 1.86 -5.90 -6.80
CA LEU A 85 0.69 -6.72 -6.48
C LEU A 85 1.02 -8.22 -6.37
N HIS A 86 2.18 -8.66 -6.86
CA HIS A 86 2.53 -10.08 -6.90
C HIS A 86 2.37 -10.75 -5.53
N GLY A 87 1.58 -11.83 -5.46
CA GLY A 87 1.33 -12.58 -4.22
C GLY A 87 0.39 -11.91 -3.22
N LYS A 88 -0.33 -10.84 -3.61
CA LYS A 88 -1.25 -10.10 -2.74
C LYS A 88 -2.69 -10.17 -3.24
N GLN A 89 -3.65 -9.71 -2.43
CA GLN A 89 -5.02 -9.48 -2.88
C GLN A 89 -5.28 -7.98 -3.00
N LEU A 90 -5.78 -7.55 -4.16
CA LEU A 90 -6.22 -6.19 -4.45
C LEU A 90 -7.75 -6.15 -4.43
N LEU A 91 -8.33 -5.35 -3.54
CA LEU A 91 -9.77 -5.18 -3.38
C LEU A 91 -10.20 -3.80 -3.89
N THR A 92 -11.26 -3.77 -4.70
CA THR A 92 -11.82 -2.53 -5.25
C THR A 92 -13.25 -2.29 -4.77
N VAL A 93 -13.74 -1.05 -4.93
CA VAL A 93 -15.07 -0.64 -4.42
C VAL A 93 -16.21 -1.42 -5.05
N GLU A 94 -16.05 -1.82 -6.31
CA GLU A 94 -17.04 -2.59 -7.08
C GLU A 94 -17.29 -3.96 -6.46
N HIS A 95 -16.32 -4.53 -5.76
CA HIS A 95 -16.41 -5.85 -5.16
C HIS A 95 -17.00 -5.85 -3.76
N LEU A 96 -17.24 -4.68 -3.14
CA LEU A 96 -17.77 -4.68 -1.77
C LEU A 96 -19.21 -5.20 -1.71
N ALA A 97 -20.05 -4.84 -2.68
CA ALA A 97 -21.43 -5.30 -2.75
C ALA A 97 -21.52 -6.80 -3.06
N ASP A 98 -22.60 -7.43 -2.63
CA ASP A 98 -22.97 -8.80 -3.01
C ASP A 98 -24.27 -8.77 -3.83
N GLY A 99 -24.12 -8.84 -5.16
CA GLY A 99 -25.22 -8.56 -6.08
C GLY A 99 -25.76 -7.15 -5.89
N GLU A 100 -27.05 -7.04 -5.53
CA GLU A 100 -27.71 -5.76 -5.24
C GLU A 100 -27.56 -5.32 -3.77
N ALA A 101 -27.06 -6.21 -2.89
CA ALA A 101 -26.88 -5.90 -1.48
C ALA A 101 -25.60 -5.09 -1.28
N LEU A 102 -25.75 -3.83 -0.86
CA LEU A 102 -24.63 -2.97 -0.50
C LEU A 102 -23.89 -3.51 0.73
N HIS A 103 -22.56 -3.40 0.70
CA HIS A 103 -21.74 -3.63 1.88
C HIS A 103 -22.12 -2.67 3.01
N PRO A 104 -22.03 -3.05 4.30
CA PRO A 104 -22.36 -2.17 5.43
C PRO A 104 -21.71 -0.77 5.35
N VAL A 105 -20.46 -0.70 4.88
CA VAL A 105 -19.75 0.58 4.64
C VAL A 105 -20.41 1.42 3.54
N GLN A 106 -20.78 0.81 2.41
CA GLN A 106 -21.47 1.50 1.33
C GLN A 106 -22.85 1.97 1.79
N LYS A 107 -23.59 1.10 2.50
CA LYS A 107 -24.90 1.42 3.07
C LYS A 107 -24.82 2.57 4.07
N ALA A 108 -23.85 2.56 4.99
CA ALA A 108 -23.66 3.65 5.94
C ALA A 108 -23.39 5.00 5.26
N MET A 109 -22.60 5.00 4.18
CA MET A 109 -22.36 6.21 3.38
C MET A 109 -23.63 6.76 2.72
N VAL A 110 -24.53 5.88 2.28
CA VAL A 110 -25.85 6.28 1.75
C VAL A 110 -26.74 6.80 2.88
N ASP A 111 -26.94 6.01 3.93
CA ASP A 111 -27.88 6.29 5.02
C ASP A 111 -27.52 7.56 5.80
N GLN A 112 -26.22 7.88 5.92
CA GLN A 112 -25.74 9.08 6.62
C GLN A 112 -25.55 10.29 5.70
N ASN A 113 -25.95 10.23 4.43
CA ASN A 113 -25.72 11.30 3.44
C ASN A 113 -24.23 11.65 3.26
N GLY A 114 -23.36 10.63 3.35
CA GLY A 114 -21.90 10.76 3.21
C GLY A 114 -21.42 11.04 1.78
N SER A 115 -22.34 11.20 0.82
CA SER A 115 -22.02 11.48 -0.59
C SER A 115 -22.88 12.62 -1.14
N GLN A 116 -22.25 13.47 -1.96
CA GLN A 116 -22.94 14.51 -2.74
C GLN A 116 -22.56 14.38 -4.23
N CYS A 117 -21.44 14.97 -4.66
CA CYS A 117 -20.98 14.83 -6.05
C CYS A 117 -20.53 13.41 -6.43
N GLY A 118 -20.32 12.53 -5.45
CA GLY A 118 -19.95 11.13 -5.65
C GLY A 118 -18.48 10.86 -6.01
N TYR A 119 -17.69 11.87 -6.41
CA TYR A 119 -16.35 11.61 -6.98
C TYR A 119 -15.35 11.02 -5.98
N CYS A 120 -15.30 11.55 -4.76
CA CYS A 120 -14.43 11.06 -3.68
C CYS A 120 -14.98 9.81 -2.97
N THR A 121 -16.26 9.50 -3.17
CA THR A 121 -16.97 8.45 -2.41
C THR A 121 -16.33 7.08 -2.53
N PRO A 122 -15.89 6.59 -3.71
CA PRO A 122 -15.19 5.31 -3.82
C PRO A 122 -13.96 5.19 -2.91
N GLY A 123 -13.09 6.19 -2.91
CA GLY A 123 -11.88 6.18 -2.10
C GLY A 123 -12.16 6.24 -0.59
N ILE A 124 -13.14 7.04 -0.19
CA ILE A 124 -13.62 7.11 1.20
C ILE A 124 -14.19 5.76 1.63
N VAL A 125 -15.06 5.14 0.81
CA VAL A 125 -15.63 3.81 1.08
C VAL A 125 -14.53 2.78 1.27
N MET A 126 -13.49 2.76 0.43
CA MET A 126 -12.37 1.82 0.60
C MET A 126 -11.53 2.09 1.86
N SER A 127 -11.41 3.35 2.26
CA SER A 127 -10.71 3.72 3.51
C SER A 127 -11.52 3.29 4.74
N LEU A 128 -12.84 3.49 4.73
CA LEU A 128 -13.75 3.00 5.76
C LEU A 128 -13.84 1.47 5.79
N PHE A 129 -13.78 0.81 4.64
CA PHE A 129 -13.67 -0.64 4.56
C PHE A 129 -12.40 -1.14 5.25
N GLY A 130 -11.23 -0.58 4.90
CA GLY A 130 -9.97 -0.86 5.59
C GLY A 130 -10.07 -0.61 7.10
N LEU A 131 -10.65 0.52 7.53
CA LEU A 131 -10.87 0.83 8.94
C LEU A 131 -11.73 -0.25 9.64
N SER A 132 -12.89 -0.60 9.06
CA SER A 132 -13.83 -1.58 9.64
C SER A 132 -13.23 -2.99 9.77
N LYS A 133 -12.28 -3.34 8.89
CA LYS A 133 -11.58 -4.63 8.92
C LYS A 133 -10.47 -4.71 9.96
N ASN A 134 -9.93 -3.57 10.38
CA ASN A 134 -8.85 -3.52 11.37
C ASN A 134 -9.33 -3.09 12.77
N HIS A 135 -10.48 -2.41 12.87
CA HIS A 135 -10.97 -1.84 14.14
C HIS A 135 -12.46 -2.13 14.36
N ARG A 136 -12.80 -2.41 15.62
CA ARG A 136 -14.19 -2.47 16.12
C ARG A 136 -14.42 -1.27 17.02
N ASP A 137 -15.51 -0.56 16.78
CA ASP A 137 -15.88 0.66 17.52
C ASP A 137 -14.69 1.65 17.70
N PRO A 138 -14.06 2.11 16.60
CA PRO A 138 -12.88 2.97 16.66
C PRO A 138 -13.20 4.31 17.31
N SER A 139 -12.21 4.85 18.04
CA SER A 139 -12.28 6.21 18.57
C SER A 139 -12.36 7.24 17.43
N MET A 140 -12.83 8.45 17.75
CA MET A 140 -12.89 9.56 16.80
C MET A 140 -11.50 9.87 16.19
N GLU A 141 -10.42 9.70 16.95
CA GLU A 141 -9.05 9.93 16.48
C GLU A 141 -8.65 8.91 15.41
N VAL A 142 -8.97 7.63 15.64
CA VAL A 142 -8.71 6.55 14.66
C VAL A 142 -9.54 6.74 13.40
N VAL A 143 -10.81 7.16 13.53
CA VAL A 143 -11.67 7.48 12.37
C VAL A 143 -11.08 8.62 11.54
N LYS A 144 -10.65 9.72 12.20
CA LYS A 144 -10.05 10.86 11.52
C LYS A 144 -8.75 10.46 10.83
N ASP A 145 -7.89 9.71 11.52
CA ASP A 145 -6.61 9.27 10.97
C ASP A 145 -6.78 8.41 9.70
N ALA A 146 -7.74 7.48 9.71
CA ALA A 146 -8.06 6.65 8.55
C ALA A 146 -8.60 7.45 7.35
N LEU A 147 -9.17 8.64 7.60
CA LEU A 147 -9.73 9.53 6.58
C LEU A 147 -8.81 10.70 6.21
N THR A 148 -7.66 10.87 6.88
CA THR A 148 -6.72 11.98 6.65
C THR A 148 -6.33 12.11 5.17
N GLY A 149 -6.18 10.98 4.47
CA GLY A 149 -5.84 10.95 3.04
C GLY A 149 -7.01 11.13 2.08
N ASN A 150 -8.25 11.31 2.54
CA ASN A 150 -9.42 11.37 1.68
C ASN A 150 -10.01 12.78 1.65
N LEU A 151 -9.76 13.51 0.56
CA LEU A 151 -10.26 14.87 0.41
C LEU A 151 -11.68 14.88 -0.18
N CYS A 152 -12.59 15.57 0.51
CA CYS A 152 -13.95 15.83 0.05
C CYS A 152 -14.23 17.33 0.03
N ARG A 153 -14.69 17.85 -1.11
CA ARG A 153 -14.99 19.28 -1.26
C ARG A 153 -16.46 19.64 -1.05
N CYS A 154 -17.33 18.66 -0.86
CA CYS A 154 -18.78 18.86 -0.88
C CYS A 154 -19.45 18.64 0.49
N THR A 155 -19.13 17.56 1.19
CA THR A 155 -19.92 17.09 2.34
C THR A 155 -19.60 17.80 3.67
N GLY A 156 -18.47 18.50 3.76
CA GLY A 156 -17.97 19.03 5.03
C GLY A 156 -17.56 17.95 6.04
N TYR A 157 -17.33 16.71 5.57
CA TYR A 157 -16.85 15.53 6.32
C TYR A 157 -17.74 14.98 7.42
N ARG A 158 -18.57 15.79 8.08
CA ARG A 158 -19.42 15.33 9.19
C ARG A 158 -20.23 14.06 8.89
N PRO A 159 -21.02 13.99 7.79
CA PRO A 159 -21.78 12.78 7.48
C PRO A 159 -20.92 11.56 7.16
N ILE A 160 -19.68 11.75 6.67
CA ILE A 160 -18.73 10.67 6.41
C ILE A 160 -18.22 10.09 7.75
N ILE A 161 -17.92 10.96 8.71
CA ILE A 161 -17.50 10.56 10.07
C ILE A 161 -18.64 9.81 10.77
N ASP A 162 -19.88 10.28 10.63
CA ASP A 162 -21.06 9.59 11.16
C ASP A 162 -21.22 8.20 10.52
N ALA A 163 -21.01 8.08 9.20
CA ALA A 163 -21.00 6.78 8.51
C ALA A 163 -19.92 5.83 9.04
N ALA A 164 -18.72 6.34 9.33
CA ALA A 164 -17.61 5.55 9.89
C ALA A 164 -17.99 4.90 11.23
N HIS A 165 -18.64 5.66 12.13
CA HIS A 165 -19.09 5.13 13.42
C HIS A 165 -20.21 4.10 13.26
N VAL A 166 -21.07 4.24 12.26
CA VAL A 166 -22.12 3.24 11.99
C VAL A 166 -21.53 1.95 11.44
N CYS A 167 -20.67 2.02 10.41
CA CYS A 167 -20.17 0.81 9.75
C CYS A 167 -19.11 0.04 10.54
N CYS A 168 -18.46 0.66 11.52
CA CYS A 168 -17.48 -0.01 12.37
C CYS A 168 -18.06 -0.56 13.68
N LYS A 169 -19.37 -0.37 13.91
CA LYS A 169 -20.10 -0.95 15.05
C LYS A 169 -20.73 -2.28 14.65
N GLY A 170 -20.66 -3.26 15.55
CA GLY A 170 -21.26 -4.58 15.37
C GLY A 170 -20.25 -5.67 14.98
N GLU A 171 -20.78 -6.86 14.72
CA GLU A 171 -20.01 -8.06 14.40
C GLU A 171 -19.46 -8.04 12.96
N ASP A 172 -18.38 -8.79 12.73
CA ASP A 172 -17.70 -8.88 11.43
C ASP A 172 -18.35 -9.90 10.50
N HIS A 173 -19.63 -9.70 10.20
CA HIS A 173 -20.39 -10.60 9.34
C HIS A 173 -20.54 -9.99 7.94
N ASP A 174 -19.53 -10.21 7.11
CA ASP A 174 -19.62 -10.02 5.67
C ASP A 174 -18.85 -11.12 4.92
N LYS A 175 -19.03 -11.16 3.60
CA LYS A 175 -18.42 -12.14 2.72
C LYS A 175 -16.88 -12.19 2.80
N PHE A 176 -16.22 -11.08 3.16
CA PHE A 176 -14.76 -11.05 3.27
C PHE A 176 -14.28 -11.80 4.51
N SER A 177 -15.04 -11.69 5.61
CA SER A 177 -14.72 -12.39 6.85
C SER A 177 -15.10 -13.87 6.79
N GLU A 178 -16.17 -14.21 6.06
CA GLU A 178 -16.55 -15.60 5.77
C GLU A 178 -15.52 -16.31 4.87
N ASN A 179 -15.05 -15.63 3.81
CA ASN A 179 -14.12 -16.23 2.83
C ASN A 179 -12.64 -16.14 3.24
N LYS A 180 -12.34 -15.63 4.45
CA LYS A 180 -10.98 -15.36 4.90
C LYS A 180 -10.04 -16.58 4.78
N ALA A 181 -10.49 -17.76 5.18
CA ALA A 181 -9.68 -18.98 5.15
C ALA A 181 -9.32 -19.39 3.70
N GLU A 182 -10.28 -19.25 2.77
CA GLU A 182 -10.07 -19.53 1.36
C GLU A 182 -9.05 -18.56 0.75
N VAL A 183 -9.19 -17.26 1.03
CA VAL A 183 -8.26 -16.22 0.57
C VAL A 183 -6.85 -16.49 1.09
N ILE A 184 -6.69 -16.84 2.37
CA ILE A 184 -5.39 -17.20 2.94
C ILE A 184 -4.77 -18.39 2.18
N GLY A 185 -5.55 -19.44 1.90
CA GLY A 185 -5.08 -20.60 1.14
C GLY A 185 -4.61 -20.23 -0.27
N LYS A 186 -5.36 -19.37 -0.98
CA LYS A 186 -4.97 -18.87 -2.31
C LYS A 186 -3.69 -18.01 -2.26
N LEU A 187 -3.56 -17.15 -1.25
CA LEU A 187 -2.35 -16.33 -1.07
C LEU A 187 -1.12 -17.19 -0.73
N ASP A 188 -1.28 -18.24 0.09
CA ASP A 188 -0.22 -19.18 0.38
C ASP A 188 0.24 -19.94 -0.87
N GLU A 189 -0.69 -20.32 -1.75
CA GLU A 189 -0.37 -20.94 -3.02
C GLU A 189 0.39 -19.99 -3.96
N LEU A 190 -0.05 -18.75 -4.08
CA LEU A 190 0.63 -17.71 -4.86
C LEU A 190 2.06 -17.48 -4.37
N CYS A 191 2.25 -17.46 -3.06
CA CYS A 191 3.55 -17.23 -2.41
C CYS A 191 4.39 -18.50 -2.23
N ARG A 192 3.95 -19.66 -2.74
CA ARG A 192 4.68 -20.93 -2.65
C ARG A 192 5.95 -20.92 -3.50
N ASP A 193 5.89 -20.27 -4.66
CA ASP A 193 7.06 -20.06 -5.51
C ASP A 193 7.98 -19.02 -4.84
N LYS A 194 9.18 -19.45 -4.47
CA LYS A 194 10.21 -18.60 -3.86
C LYS A 194 11.28 -18.18 -4.87
N THR A 195 10.86 -17.94 -6.10
CA THR A 195 11.72 -17.44 -7.16
C THR A 195 11.64 -15.91 -7.22
N PRO A 196 12.79 -15.18 -7.22
CA PRO A 196 12.80 -13.75 -7.49
C PRO A 196 12.08 -13.41 -8.79
N LEU A 197 11.31 -12.34 -8.82
CA LEU A 197 10.60 -11.90 -10.01
C LEU A 197 11.50 -11.00 -10.87
N SER A 198 11.53 -11.23 -12.18
CA SER A 198 12.24 -10.37 -13.15
C SER A 198 11.34 -10.12 -14.35
N ILE A 199 10.85 -8.89 -14.46
CA ILE A 199 9.99 -8.48 -15.57
C ILE A 199 10.79 -7.59 -16.52
N ILE A 200 10.69 -7.87 -17.81
CA ILE A 200 11.24 -7.06 -18.90
C ILE A 200 10.11 -6.73 -19.86
N SER A 201 9.80 -5.44 -19.99
CA SER A 201 8.82 -4.94 -20.95
C SER A 201 9.04 -3.45 -21.22
N HIS A 202 8.84 -2.99 -22.46
CA HIS A 202 9.02 -1.58 -22.87
C HIS A 202 10.36 -0.95 -22.46
N GLN A 203 11.47 -1.69 -22.66
CA GLN A 203 12.81 -1.25 -22.24
C GLN A 203 12.94 -0.99 -20.73
N GLN A 204 11.97 -1.44 -19.93
CA GLN A 204 12.03 -1.42 -18.48
C GLN A 204 12.33 -2.81 -17.94
N ARG A 205 13.16 -2.85 -16.90
CA ARG A 205 13.44 -4.02 -16.10
C ARG A 205 12.96 -3.78 -14.67
N TYR A 206 12.23 -4.74 -14.12
CA TYR A 206 11.79 -4.74 -12.73
C TYR A 206 12.23 -6.02 -12.06
N LEU A 207 13.09 -5.89 -11.05
CA LEU A 207 13.65 -6.99 -10.28
C LEU A 207 13.07 -6.94 -8.88
N LYS A 208 12.55 -8.07 -8.40
CA LYS A 208 11.99 -8.20 -7.05
C LYS A 208 12.59 -9.43 -6.36
N PRO A 209 13.74 -9.27 -5.69
CA PRO A 209 14.35 -10.30 -4.86
C PRO A 209 13.45 -10.69 -3.67
N LEU A 210 13.69 -11.89 -3.15
CA LEU A 210 13.01 -12.39 -1.95
C LEU A 210 13.90 -12.37 -0.70
N THR A 211 15.21 -12.29 -0.89
CA THR A 211 16.19 -12.26 0.20
C THR A 211 17.12 -11.06 0.07
N LEU A 212 17.73 -10.66 1.18
CA LEU A 212 18.73 -9.59 1.16
C LEU A 212 19.95 -9.96 0.29
N THR A 213 20.33 -11.24 0.28
CA THR A 213 21.44 -11.75 -0.54
C THR A 213 21.16 -11.56 -2.03
N ASP A 214 19.96 -11.93 -2.50
CA ASP A 214 19.57 -11.75 -3.91
C ASP A 214 19.52 -10.26 -4.27
N ALA A 215 19.03 -9.42 -3.36
CA ALA A 215 18.98 -7.97 -3.58
C ALA A 215 20.37 -7.36 -3.74
N LEU A 216 21.35 -7.78 -2.95
CA LEU A 216 22.74 -7.32 -3.06
C LEU A 216 23.40 -7.83 -4.35
N ALA A 217 23.10 -9.06 -4.77
CA ALA A 217 23.56 -9.60 -6.05
C ALA A 217 22.99 -8.78 -7.22
N PHE A 218 21.69 -8.49 -7.24
CA PHE A 218 21.08 -7.62 -8.24
C PHE A 218 21.62 -6.19 -8.17
N ARG A 219 21.87 -5.66 -6.97
CA ARG A 219 22.47 -4.32 -6.81
C ARG A 219 23.86 -4.25 -7.42
N LYS A 220 24.65 -5.33 -7.32
CA LYS A 220 25.98 -5.44 -7.95
C LYS A 220 25.89 -5.48 -9.47
N GLU A 221 24.94 -6.26 -10.00
CA GLU A 221 24.74 -6.42 -11.44
C GLU A 221 24.15 -5.16 -12.09
N PHE A 222 23.21 -4.49 -11.40
CA PHE A 222 22.48 -3.31 -11.86
C PHE A 222 22.73 -2.12 -10.91
N PRO A 223 23.94 -1.52 -10.91
CA PRO A 223 24.33 -0.45 -10.00
C PRO A 223 23.60 0.89 -10.24
N SER A 224 22.85 1.02 -11.33
CA SER A 224 22.02 2.19 -11.63
C SER A 224 20.53 1.96 -11.40
N ALA A 225 20.10 0.75 -11.05
CA ALA A 225 18.69 0.45 -10.81
C ALA A 225 18.14 1.30 -9.66
N VAL A 226 16.98 1.91 -9.89
CA VAL A 226 16.26 2.69 -8.87
C VAL A 226 15.73 1.72 -7.82
N ILE A 227 16.16 1.88 -6.58
CA ILE A 227 15.67 1.07 -5.46
C ILE A 227 14.26 1.55 -5.11
N VAL A 228 13.33 0.61 -5.04
CA VAL A 228 11.93 0.86 -4.69
C VAL A 228 11.56 -0.02 -3.48
N SER A 229 10.78 0.54 -2.55
CA SER A 229 10.09 -0.25 -1.53
C SER A 229 8.61 0.15 -1.54
N GLY A 230 8.26 1.27 -0.91
CA GLY A 230 6.89 1.79 -0.92
C GLY A 230 6.45 2.53 -2.18
N ALA A 231 7.41 2.89 -3.04
CA ALA A 231 7.21 3.69 -4.25
C ALA A 231 6.60 5.10 -4.08
N THR A 232 6.23 5.53 -2.87
CA THR A 232 5.48 6.79 -2.64
C THR A 232 6.20 8.06 -3.14
N ASP A 233 7.53 8.05 -3.24
CA ASP A 233 8.32 9.11 -3.86
C ASP A 233 8.68 8.79 -5.33
N VAL A 234 9.16 7.56 -5.59
CA VAL A 234 9.59 7.14 -6.94
C VAL A 234 8.44 7.17 -7.95
N ALA A 235 7.21 6.82 -7.55
CA ALA A 235 6.05 6.86 -8.42
C ALA A 235 5.74 8.27 -8.93
N LEU A 236 6.05 9.32 -8.16
CA LEU A 236 5.85 10.72 -8.57
C LEU A 236 6.75 11.12 -9.75
N ARG A 237 7.94 10.52 -9.85
CA ARG A 237 8.81 10.70 -11.02
C ARG A 237 8.10 10.28 -12.30
N GLN A 238 7.25 9.26 -12.23
CA GLN A 238 6.48 8.85 -13.39
C GLN A 238 5.12 9.55 -13.49
N THR A 239 4.33 9.65 -12.41
CA THR A 239 2.97 10.20 -12.49
C THR A 239 2.99 11.70 -12.79
N LYS A 240 3.94 12.44 -12.19
CA LYS A 240 4.07 13.90 -12.33
C LYS A 240 5.17 14.33 -13.29
N LYS A 241 6.37 13.76 -13.19
CA LYS A 241 7.50 14.17 -14.05
C LYS A 241 7.55 13.44 -15.39
N LYS A 242 6.71 12.41 -15.59
CA LYS A 242 6.70 11.55 -16.79
C LYS A 242 8.08 10.97 -17.11
N GLU A 243 8.91 10.78 -16.08
CA GLU A 243 10.26 10.26 -16.20
C GLU A 243 10.22 8.79 -16.60
N PHE A 244 11.13 8.40 -17.51
CA PHE A 244 11.34 7.02 -17.87
C PHE A 244 12.28 6.36 -16.86
N LEU A 245 11.78 5.33 -16.16
CA LEU A 245 12.56 4.54 -15.19
C LEU A 245 12.98 3.22 -15.87
N PRO A 246 14.22 3.08 -16.36
CA PRO A 246 14.64 1.92 -17.14
C PRO A 246 14.81 0.67 -16.28
N GLU A 247 15.28 0.81 -15.04
CA GLU A 247 15.60 -0.32 -14.17
C GLU A 247 15.18 -0.02 -12.75
N MET A 248 14.44 -0.96 -12.14
CA MET A 248 14.01 -0.89 -10.75
C MET A 248 14.34 -2.17 -10.00
N LEU A 249 14.77 -1.99 -8.75
CA LEU A 249 14.99 -3.06 -7.79
C LEU A 249 14.02 -2.87 -6.63
N ASP A 250 12.96 -3.67 -6.60
CA ASP A 250 11.95 -3.67 -5.56
C ASP A 250 12.34 -4.56 -4.39
N ILE A 251 12.68 -3.93 -3.28
CA ILE A 251 13.08 -4.59 -2.02
C ILE A 251 11.92 -4.72 -1.03
N SER A 252 10.69 -4.40 -1.44
CA SER A 252 9.53 -4.31 -0.54
C SER A 252 9.13 -5.62 0.14
N ASP A 253 9.52 -6.79 -0.37
CA ASP A 253 9.14 -8.08 0.22
C ASP A 253 10.29 -8.79 0.97
N ILE A 254 11.44 -8.13 1.15
CA ILE A 254 12.58 -8.68 1.91
C ILE A 254 12.28 -8.59 3.41
N ALA A 255 12.02 -9.73 4.05
CA ALA A 255 11.65 -9.81 5.46
C ALA A 255 12.78 -9.33 6.39
N GLU A 256 14.04 -9.55 6.01
CA GLU A 256 15.24 -9.13 6.75
C GLU A 256 15.33 -7.62 6.93
N LEU A 257 14.61 -6.83 6.11
CA LEU A 257 14.57 -5.37 6.19
C LEU A 257 13.37 -4.84 7.00
N LYS A 258 12.47 -5.70 7.48
CA LYS A 258 11.22 -5.33 8.16
C LYS A 258 11.26 -5.71 9.64
N TYR A 259 11.95 -4.92 10.45
CA TYR A 259 12.04 -5.18 11.89
C TYR A 259 12.08 -3.90 12.71
N PHE A 260 11.65 -4.02 13.96
CA PHE A 260 11.87 -3.05 15.03
C PHE A 260 12.38 -3.82 16.24
N LYS A 261 13.62 -3.59 16.66
CA LYS A 261 14.27 -4.30 17.77
C LYS A 261 14.79 -3.32 18.80
N GLU A 262 14.68 -3.69 20.06
CA GLU A 262 15.23 -2.95 21.19
C GLU A 262 16.34 -3.80 21.83
N ASP A 263 17.49 -3.17 22.08
CA ASP A 263 18.62 -3.75 22.82
C ASP A 263 19.27 -2.65 23.66
N ASN A 264 19.31 -2.81 24.99
CA ASN A 264 19.91 -1.85 25.93
C ASN A 264 19.53 -0.38 25.65
N HIS A 265 18.22 -0.10 25.52
CA HIS A 265 17.68 1.23 25.17
C HIS A 265 18.13 1.80 23.81
N THR A 266 18.72 0.97 22.94
CA THR A 266 19.02 1.27 21.55
C THR A 266 18.00 0.58 20.65
N TYR A 267 17.45 1.33 19.69
CA TYR A 267 16.47 0.79 18.75
C TYR A 267 17.10 0.57 17.39
N SER A 268 16.99 -0.64 16.87
CA SER A 268 17.37 -0.99 15.50
C SER A 268 16.11 -1.11 14.65
N ILE A 269 16.02 -0.27 13.62
CA ILE A 269 14.85 -0.19 12.73
C ILE A 269 15.29 -0.63 11.33
N GLY A 270 14.63 -1.65 10.79
CA GLY A 270 14.87 -2.11 9.42
C GLY A 270 14.41 -1.08 8.39
N SER A 271 15.19 -0.89 7.33
CA SER A 271 14.92 0.12 6.30
C SER A 271 13.62 -0.10 5.53
N GLY A 272 13.13 -1.34 5.46
CA GLY A 272 11.87 -1.73 4.83
C GLY A 272 10.66 -1.66 5.75
N LEU A 273 10.82 -1.27 7.02
CA LEU A 273 9.69 -1.10 7.94
C LEU A 273 8.81 0.06 7.45
N HIS A 274 7.51 -0.20 7.32
CA HIS A 274 6.56 0.85 6.93
C HIS A 274 6.47 1.92 8.01
N ILE A 275 6.15 3.14 7.59
CA ILE A 275 6.00 4.27 8.53
C ILE A 275 4.85 4.01 9.51
N GLU A 276 3.77 3.37 9.09
CA GLU A 276 2.67 3.02 10.01
C GLU A 276 3.11 2.01 11.07
N ASP A 277 3.83 0.96 10.66
CA ASP A 277 4.38 -0.02 11.61
C ASP A 277 5.37 0.66 12.57
N LEU A 278 6.22 1.57 12.09
CA LEU A 278 7.13 2.34 12.94
C LEU A 278 6.36 3.26 13.91
N ARG A 279 5.30 3.91 13.45
CA ARG A 279 4.45 4.77 14.29
C ARG A 279 3.86 3.98 15.45
N LEU A 280 3.33 2.80 15.18
CA LEU A 280 2.77 1.92 16.22
C LEU A 280 3.84 1.40 17.18
N HIS A 281 5.00 0.96 16.68
CA HIS A 281 6.10 0.48 17.54
C HIS A 281 6.75 1.59 18.38
N ALA A 282 6.73 2.84 17.90
CA ALA A 282 7.29 3.98 18.61
C ALA A 282 6.46 4.39 19.83
N ASP A 283 5.20 3.96 19.93
CA ASP A 283 4.35 4.29 21.06
C ASP A 283 4.92 3.75 22.38
N GLY A 284 4.99 4.62 23.39
CA GLY A 284 5.64 4.35 24.68
C GLY A 284 7.18 4.16 24.65
N LYS A 285 7.82 4.09 23.47
CA LYS A 285 9.26 3.76 23.32
C LYS A 285 10.09 4.92 22.76
N LEU A 286 9.57 5.58 21.73
CA LEU A 286 10.18 6.71 21.03
C LEU A 286 9.14 7.83 20.89
N PRO A 287 8.77 8.52 21.99
CA PRO A 287 7.61 9.42 22.02
C PRO A 287 7.70 10.58 21.01
N ALA A 288 8.89 11.15 20.76
CA ALA A 288 9.03 12.19 19.75
C ALA A 288 8.88 11.64 18.31
N MET A 289 9.25 10.37 18.07
CA MET A 289 8.99 9.71 16.78
C MET A 289 7.51 9.43 16.61
N LYS A 290 6.85 8.89 17.65
CA LYS A 290 5.40 8.66 17.65
C LYS A 290 4.63 9.93 17.30
N HIS A 291 4.90 11.02 18.01
CA HIS A 291 4.20 12.30 17.81
C HIS A 291 4.41 12.87 16.40
N MET A 292 5.63 12.80 15.88
CA MET A 292 5.92 13.23 14.51
C MET A 292 5.17 12.37 13.48
N LEU A 293 5.15 11.05 13.68
CA LEU A 293 4.52 10.13 12.75
C LEU A 293 2.98 10.15 12.81
N ASP A 294 2.39 10.66 13.89
CA ASP A 294 0.93 10.89 14.00
C ASP A 294 0.41 11.97 13.04
N ILE A 295 1.29 12.86 12.59
CA ILE A 295 0.97 13.88 11.58
C ILE A 295 1.70 13.65 10.25
N PHE A 296 2.38 12.51 10.10
CA PHE A 296 3.11 12.17 8.89
C PHE A 296 2.17 11.58 7.84
N GLY A 297 1.94 12.32 6.77
CA GLY A 297 1.15 11.88 5.62
C GLY A 297 -0.23 11.32 5.99
N SER A 298 -0.87 10.68 5.01
CA SER A 298 -2.09 9.91 5.24
C SER A 298 -1.78 8.47 5.68
N LEU A 299 -2.76 7.77 6.24
CA LEU A 299 -2.64 6.34 6.51
C LEU A 299 -2.30 5.54 5.23
N GLN A 300 -2.86 5.94 4.08
CA GLN A 300 -2.58 5.34 2.77
C GLN A 300 -1.09 5.46 2.39
N ILE A 301 -0.49 6.64 2.64
CA ILE A 301 0.94 6.85 2.46
C ILE A 301 1.73 6.05 3.48
N ARG A 302 1.37 6.08 4.77
CA ARG A 302 2.11 5.39 5.83
C ARG A 302 2.11 3.86 5.70
N ASN A 303 1.07 3.29 5.09
CA ASN A 303 0.97 1.86 4.78
C ASN A 303 1.95 1.39 3.70
N LEU A 304 2.52 2.30 2.89
CA LEU A 304 3.48 1.99 1.83
C LEU A 304 4.86 2.58 2.10
N ALA A 305 4.92 3.85 2.50
CA ALA A 305 6.16 4.56 2.79
C ALA A 305 6.97 3.78 3.83
N THR A 306 8.29 3.78 3.66
CA THR A 306 9.22 3.10 4.57
C THR A 306 10.21 4.10 5.13
N ILE A 307 10.75 3.80 6.32
CA ILE A 307 11.77 4.67 6.92
C ILE A 307 13.02 4.77 6.04
N GLY A 308 13.44 3.66 5.42
CA GLY A 308 14.56 3.66 4.47
C GLY A 308 14.28 4.46 3.21
N GLY A 309 13.04 4.41 2.71
CA GLY A 309 12.60 5.25 1.60
C GLY A 309 12.60 6.74 1.96
N ASN A 310 12.16 7.11 3.17
CA ASN A 310 12.18 8.50 3.63
C ASN A 310 13.61 9.04 3.80
N ILE A 311 14.54 8.21 4.30
CA ILE A 311 15.97 8.54 4.35
C ILE A 311 16.56 8.65 2.94
N GLY A 312 16.26 7.68 2.06
CA GLY A 312 16.82 7.60 0.72
C GLY A 312 16.36 8.70 -0.22
N SER A 313 15.13 9.22 -0.05
CA SER A 313 14.65 10.36 -0.85
C SER A 313 15.33 11.67 -0.47
N ALA A 314 15.86 11.77 0.76
CA ALA A 314 16.58 12.93 1.27
C ALA A 314 15.85 14.27 1.01
N SER A 315 14.51 14.27 1.17
CA SER A 315 13.70 15.47 0.96
C SER A 315 14.17 16.61 1.88
N PRO A 316 14.35 17.85 1.37
CA PRO A 316 14.70 19.01 2.19
C PRO A 316 13.69 19.32 3.30
N ILE A 317 12.48 18.79 3.17
CA ILE A 317 11.37 18.94 4.12
C ILE A 317 10.94 17.57 4.71
N GLY A 318 11.82 16.57 4.68
CA GLY A 318 11.52 15.24 5.21
C GLY A 318 11.47 15.26 6.74
N ASP A 319 10.29 14.99 7.32
CA ASP A 319 10.05 15.12 8.76
C ASP A 319 10.97 14.24 9.63
N THR A 320 11.22 12.99 9.22
CA THR A 320 11.98 12.04 10.07
C THR A 320 13.47 12.37 10.16
N LEU A 321 14.04 13.08 9.18
CA LEU A 321 15.49 13.30 9.10
C LEU A 321 16.01 14.20 10.23
N PRO A 322 15.41 15.38 10.52
CA PRO A 322 15.76 16.17 11.70
C PRO A 322 15.70 15.38 13.00
N LEU A 323 14.68 14.52 13.16
CA LEU A 323 14.50 13.73 14.37
C LEU A 323 15.58 12.64 14.51
N LEU A 324 15.90 11.94 13.43
CA LEU A 324 16.98 10.94 13.40
C LEU A 324 18.34 11.59 13.73
N ILE A 325 18.58 12.81 13.24
CA ILE A 325 19.78 13.60 13.59
C ILE A 325 19.77 13.93 15.09
N ALA A 326 18.65 14.38 15.65
CA ALA A 326 18.51 14.68 17.07
C ALA A 326 18.74 13.45 17.96
N TYR A 327 18.29 12.27 17.52
CA TYR A 327 18.58 10.99 18.16
C TYR A 327 20.02 10.49 17.97
N LYS A 328 20.85 11.20 17.19
CA LYS A 328 22.20 10.76 16.80
C LYS A 328 22.18 9.36 16.18
N ALA A 329 21.16 9.08 15.38
CA ALA A 329 21.01 7.78 14.73
C ALA A 329 22.18 7.50 13.78
N SER A 330 22.61 6.24 13.74
CA SER A 330 23.60 5.74 12.79
C SER A 330 22.93 4.89 11.72
N ILE A 331 23.41 5.00 10.47
CA ILE A 331 22.93 4.17 9.36
C ILE A 331 23.90 3.02 9.14
N LYS A 332 23.40 1.78 9.17
CA LYS A 332 24.17 0.61 8.75
C LYS A 332 24.00 0.41 7.24
N LEU A 333 25.08 0.61 6.50
CA LEU A 333 25.14 0.32 5.07
C LEU A 333 25.65 -1.10 4.83
N GLN A 334 25.13 -1.73 3.78
CA GLN A 334 25.59 -3.05 3.34
C GLN A 334 25.75 -3.00 1.82
N SER A 335 26.92 -3.42 1.34
CA SER A 335 27.19 -3.65 -0.07
C SER A 335 27.35 -5.13 -0.34
N HIS A 336 27.42 -5.47 -1.63
CA HIS A 336 27.96 -6.74 -2.09
C HIS A 336 29.46 -6.86 -1.79
#